data_AF-A0A414LN95-F1
#
_entry.id   AF-A0A414LN95-F1
#
_cell.length_a   1.000
_cell.length_b   1.000
_cell.length_c   1.000
_cell.angle_alpha   90.00
_cell.angle_beta   90.00
_cell.angle_gamma   90.00
#
_symmetry.space_group_name_H-M   'P 1'
#
loop_
_entity.id
_entity.type
_entity.pdbx_description
1 polymer ?
#
loop_
_entity_poly.entity_id
_entity_poly.type
_entity_poly.pdbx_seq_one_letter_code
_entity_poly.pdbx_strand_id
1 'polypeptide(L)'
;MRELGFKRVLFLVHRGQLARQTKKSYEKIFDKSVSMGLVGAGHSDYDRDYIFATVQTLNRDEHLQKYEPDAFDCIILDEAHHSSANTYQKVMNYFTPKLWLGMTATPDKRDDDIEEKNIYQIFNYQIAYEIRLQQAMEENMLCPFHYFGITDVSLLGDKEIKSKKLTEASFNQLVG
;
A
#
# COMPACT_ATOMS: atom_id res chain seq x y z
N MET A 1 -4.03 -17.47 0.91
CA MET A 1 -2.59 -17.79 1.08
C MET A 1 -2.39 -19.16 1.72
N ARG A 2 -2.56 -19.30 3.04
CA ARG A 2 -2.42 -20.59 3.76
C ARG A 2 -3.41 -21.64 3.25
N GLU A 3 -4.69 -21.26 3.14
CA GLU A 3 -5.75 -22.16 2.64
C GLU A 3 -5.59 -22.51 1.16
N LEU A 4 -4.90 -21.66 0.40
CA LEU A 4 -4.57 -21.91 -1.01
C LEU A 4 -3.32 -22.80 -1.17
N GLY A 5 -2.66 -23.17 -0.06
CA GLY A 5 -1.45 -24.00 -0.09
C GLY A 5 -0.23 -23.32 -0.69
N PHE A 6 -0.22 -21.98 -0.80
CA PHE A 6 0.91 -21.22 -1.33
C PHE A 6 2.09 -21.27 -0.36
N LYS A 7 3.26 -21.65 -0.88
CA LYS A 7 4.47 -21.87 -0.10
C LYS A 7 5.42 -20.69 -0.19
N ARG A 8 5.51 -20.07 -1.37
CA ARG A 8 6.36 -18.89 -1.58
C ARG A 8 5.58 -17.63 -1.87
N VAL A 9 5.81 -16.60 -1.07
CA VAL A 9 5.11 -15.32 -1.15
C VAL A 9 6.10 -14.17 -1.21
N LEU A 10 5.88 -13.23 -2.13
CA LEU A 10 6.58 -11.95 -2.17
C LEU A 10 5.61 -10.84 -1.77
N PHE A 11 5.98 -10.05 -0.78
CA PHE A 11 5.24 -8.87 -0.35
C PHE A 11 6.03 -7.61 -0.70
N LEU A 12 5.49 -6.80 -1.60
CA LEU A 12 6.11 -5.58 -2.07
C LEU A 12 5.41 -4.35 -1.50
N VAL A 13 6.22 -3.44 -0.97
CA VAL A 13 5.79 -2.13 -0.44
C VAL A 13 6.52 -0.99 -1.12
N HIS A 14 6.04 0.23 -0.89
CA HIS A 14 6.67 1.44 -1.43
C HIS A 14 7.78 2.03 -0.54
N ARG A 15 7.88 1.65 0.76
CA ARG A 15 8.91 2.15 1.70
C ARG A 15 9.57 1.04 2.50
N GLY A 16 10.88 1.13 2.72
CA GLY A 16 11.63 0.11 3.47
C GLY A 16 11.18 -0.08 4.92
N GLN A 17 10.72 0.99 5.59
CA GLN A 17 10.14 0.87 6.93
C GLN A 17 8.90 -0.03 6.94
N LEU A 18 8.04 0.09 5.92
CA LEU A 18 6.84 -0.74 5.80
C LEU A 18 7.22 -2.20 5.61
N ALA A 19 8.25 -2.53 4.81
CA ALA A 19 8.68 -3.91 4.61
C ALA A 19 9.02 -4.59 5.95
N ARG A 20 9.72 -3.86 6.83
CA ARG A 20 10.06 -4.33 8.18
C ARG A 20 8.84 -4.45 9.09
N GLN A 21 7.92 -3.48 9.04
CA GLN A 21 6.70 -3.50 9.85
C GLN A 21 5.74 -4.62 9.42
N THR A 22 5.57 -4.81 8.11
CA THR A 22 4.76 -5.89 7.54
C THR A 22 5.36 -7.24 7.90
N LYS A 23 6.66 -7.45 7.73
CA LYS A 23 7.34 -8.69 8.17
C LYS A 23 7.06 -8.99 9.65
N LYS A 24 7.26 -8.01 10.53
CA LYS A 24 6.99 -8.15 11.97
C LYS A 24 5.52 -8.48 12.27
N SER A 25 4.60 -7.98 11.46
CA SER A 25 3.16 -8.26 11.63
C SER A 25 2.84 -9.69 11.20
N TYR A 26 3.43 -10.15 10.09
CA TYR A 26 3.32 -11.53 9.64
C TYR A 26 3.93 -12.52 10.64
N GLU A 27 5.09 -12.21 11.22
CA GLU A 27 5.74 -13.05 12.25
C GLU A 27 4.88 -13.24 13.51
N LYS A 28 3.94 -12.33 13.80
CA LYS A 28 3.01 -12.48 14.93
C LYS A 28 1.84 -13.40 14.62
N ILE A 29 1.49 -13.55 13.35
CA ILE A 29 0.30 -14.28 12.88
C ILE A 29 0.65 -15.70 12.47
N PHE A 30 1.80 -15.90 11.83
CA PHE A 30 2.23 -17.20 11.32
C PHE A 30 3.06 -17.98 12.34
N ASP A 31 2.94 -19.31 12.29
CA ASP A 31 3.77 -20.22 13.07
C ASP A 31 5.25 -20.13 12.67
N LYS A 32 6.13 -20.50 13.61
CA LYS A 32 7.60 -20.48 13.43
C LYS A 32 8.12 -21.39 12.31
N SER A 33 7.28 -22.26 11.76
CA SER A 33 7.62 -23.11 10.61
C SER A 33 7.72 -22.34 9.31
N VAL A 34 7.14 -21.14 9.22
CA VAL A 34 7.21 -20.29 8.02
C VAL A 34 8.36 -19.31 8.16
N SER A 35 9.35 -19.44 7.29
CA SER A 35 10.53 -18.59 7.29
C SER A 35 10.26 -17.25 6.57
N MET A 36 10.75 -16.14 7.14
CA MET A 36 10.48 -14.80 6.63
C MET A 36 11.77 -13.99 6.47
N GLY A 37 11.95 -13.36 5.30
CA GLY A 37 13.16 -12.64 4.92
C GLY A 37 12.93 -11.19 4.49
N LEU A 38 13.97 -10.38 4.59
CA LEU A 38 14.02 -9.04 3.98
C LEU A 38 15.02 -9.02 2.83
N VAL A 39 14.65 -8.33 1.75
CA VAL A 39 15.57 -8.03 0.65
C VAL A 39 15.63 -6.52 0.43
N GLY A 40 16.86 -6.00 0.35
CA GLY A 40 17.14 -4.57 0.22
C GLY A 40 17.58 -3.92 1.53
N ALA A 41 18.05 -2.66 1.46
CA ALA A 41 18.52 -1.90 2.62
C ALA A 41 19.51 -2.69 3.51
N GLY A 42 20.51 -3.32 2.89
CA GLY A 42 21.53 -4.13 3.57
C GLY A 42 21.11 -5.56 3.92
N HIS A 43 19.89 -5.99 3.58
CA HIS A 43 19.41 -7.35 3.79
C HIS A 43 19.39 -8.15 2.48
N SER A 44 19.68 -9.44 2.59
CA SER A 44 19.89 -10.37 1.47
C SER A 44 19.27 -11.75 1.71
N ASP A 45 18.12 -11.79 2.38
CA ASP A 45 17.44 -13.04 2.73
C ASP A 45 16.61 -13.56 1.54
N TYR A 46 17.25 -14.06 0.49
CA TYR A 46 16.54 -14.49 -0.74
C TYR A 46 15.82 -15.84 -0.61
N ASP A 47 16.34 -16.74 0.22
CA ASP A 47 15.84 -18.11 0.37
C ASP A 47 14.97 -18.25 1.62
N ARG A 48 13.74 -17.74 1.52
CA ARG A 48 12.70 -17.80 2.55
C ARG A 48 11.34 -18.04 1.92
N ASP A 49 10.42 -18.58 2.72
CA ASP A 49 9.04 -18.83 2.32
C ASP A 49 8.34 -17.50 2.01
N TYR A 50 8.53 -16.48 2.87
CA TYR A 50 7.93 -15.16 2.70
C TYR A 50 9.02 -14.10 2.60
N ILE A 51 9.03 -13.36 1.50
CA ILE A 51 9.99 -12.30 1.23
C ILE A 51 9.29 -10.95 1.33
N PHE A 52 9.86 -10.02 2.08
CA PHE A 52 9.40 -8.65 2.19
C PHE A 52 10.44 -7.71 1.58
N ALA A 53 10.02 -6.86 0.66
CA ALA A 53 10.93 -5.95 -0.02
C ALA A 53 10.21 -4.71 -0.54
N THR A 54 10.97 -3.72 -1.00
CA THR A 54 10.39 -2.61 -1.74
C THR A 54 10.36 -2.90 -3.24
N VAL A 55 9.37 -2.35 -3.95
CA VAL A 55 9.32 -2.43 -5.42
C VAL A 55 10.57 -1.80 -6.04
N GLN A 56 11.08 -0.71 -5.46
CA GLN A 56 12.32 -0.07 -5.92
C GLN A 56 13.54 -0.98 -5.78
N THR A 57 13.62 -1.78 -4.71
CA THR A 57 14.67 -2.78 -4.53
C THR A 57 14.57 -3.85 -5.61
N LEU A 58 13.39 -4.44 -5.80
CA LEU A 58 13.18 -5.52 -6.77
C LEU A 58 13.27 -5.07 -8.22
N ASN A 59 13.06 -3.79 -8.52
CA ASN A 59 13.24 -3.25 -9.87
C ASN A 59 14.72 -3.24 -10.34
N ARG A 60 15.69 -3.38 -9.43
CA ARG A 60 17.12 -3.44 -9.76
C ARG A 60 17.50 -4.87 -10.18
N ASP A 61 18.19 -5.00 -11.31
CA ASP A 61 18.51 -6.32 -11.89
C ASP A 61 19.28 -7.23 -10.93
N GLU A 62 20.17 -6.66 -10.11
CA GLU A 62 20.94 -7.39 -9.08
C GLU A 62 20.08 -8.11 -8.03
N HIS A 63 18.83 -7.68 -7.86
CA HIS A 63 17.85 -8.31 -6.97
C HIS A 63 16.81 -9.10 -7.75
N LEU A 64 16.33 -8.56 -8.88
CA LEU A 64 15.30 -9.19 -9.71
C LEU A 64 15.75 -10.54 -10.24
N GLN A 65 16.95 -10.57 -10.84
CA GLN A 65 17.50 -11.75 -11.51
C GLN A 65 18.04 -12.82 -10.53
N LYS A 66 17.92 -12.59 -9.21
CA LYS A 66 18.19 -13.62 -8.20
C LYS A 66 17.03 -14.59 -7.98
N TYR A 67 15.87 -14.28 -8.55
CA TYR A 67 14.69 -15.11 -8.49
C TYR A 67 14.36 -15.58 -9.89
N GLU A 68 13.97 -16.83 -10.05
CA GLU A 68 13.34 -17.27 -11.30
C GLU A 68 11.99 -16.56 -11.50
N PRO A 69 11.51 -16.39 -12.74
CA PRO A 69 10.20 -15.80 -13.04
C PRO A 69 9.03 -16.44 -12.28
N ASP A 70 9.07 -17.74 -12.02
CA ASP A 70 8.03 -18.52 -11.32
C ASP A 70 8.34 -18.76 -9.83
N ALA A 71 9.31 -18.02 -9.27
CA ALA A 71 9.82 -18.23 -7.91
C ALA A 71 8.77 -18.08 -6.79
N PHE A 72 7.66 -17.39 -7.04
CA PHE A 72 6.63 -17.07 -6.05
C PHE A 72 5.26 -17.58 -6.50
N ASP A 73 4.56 -18.26 -5.59
CA ASP A 73 3.17 -18.66 -5.82
C ASP A 73 2.25 -17.44 -5.82
N CYS A 74 2.54 -16.46 -4.97
CA CYS A 74 1.77 -15.22 -4.86
C CYS A 74 2.65 -14.00 -4.65
N ILE A 75 2.30 -12.91 -5.34
CA ILE A 75 2.92 -11.60 -5.15
C ILE A 75 1.86 -10.61 -4.69
N ILE A 76 2.10 -9.98 -3.55
CA ILE A 76 1.26 -8.94 -2.97
C ILE A 76 1.88 -7.57 -3.26
N LEU A 77 1.08 -6.66 -3.80
CA LEU A 77 1.42 -5.25 -4.00
C LEU A 77 0.64 -4.39 -3.01
N ASP A 78 1.34 -3.78 -2.07
CA ASP A 78 0.80 -2.71 -1.22
C ASP A 78 0.82 -1.38 -1.98
N GLU A 79 -0.18 -0.53 -1.75
CA GLU A 79 -0.45 0.68 -2.54
C GLU A 79 -0.49 0.39 -4.05
N ALA A 80 -1.24 -0.65 -4.43
CA ALA A 80 -1.34 -1.17 -5.79
C ALA A 80 -1.82 -0.12 -6.82
N HIS A 81 -2.34 1.02 -6.39
CA HIS A 81 -2.63 2.16 -7.26
C HIS A 81 -1.38 2.74 -7.95
N HIS A 82 -0.17 2.33 -7.56
CA HIS A 82 1.08 2.69 -8.23
C HIS A 82 1.50 1.70 -9.34
N SER A 83 0.72 0.64 -9.59
CA SER A 83 1.10 -0.45 -10.51
C SER A 83 1.34 -0.01 -11.96
N SER A 84 0.81 1.14 -12.39
CA SER A 84 1.05 1.71 -13.72
C SER A 84 2.43 2.34 -13.89
N ALA A 85 3.19 2.56 -12.81
CA ALA A 85 4.54 3.10 -12.91
C ALA A 85 5.52 2.06 -13.49
N ASN A 86 6.48 2.53 -14.30
CA ASN A 86 7.49 1.66 -14.96
C ASN A 86 8.23 0.72 -13.98
N THR A 87 8.47 1.19 -12.75
CA THR A 87 9.11 0.39 -11.70
C THR A 87 8.28 -0.83 -11.30
N TYR A 88 6.95 -0.69 -11.25
CA TYR A 88 6.03 -1.80 -10.98
C TYR A 88 5.90 -2.69 -12.22
N GLN A 89 5.67 -2.09 -13.38
CA GLN A 89 5.54 -2.80 -14.65
C GLN A 89 6.73 -3.71 -14.95
N LYS A 90 7.97 -3.27 -14.69
CA LYS A 90 9.16 -4.12 -14.85
C LYS A 90 9.09 -5.38 -13.98
N VAL A 91 8.69 -5.24 -12.72
CA VAL A 91 8.58 -6.36 -11.77
C VAL A 91 7.41 -7.28 -12.16
N MET A 92 6.27 -6.70 -12.54
CA MET A 92 5.08 -7.45 -12.96
C MET A 92 5.28 -8.21 -14.26
N ASN A 93 6.03 -7.64 -15.22
CA ASN A 93 6.35 -8.29 -16.48
C ASN A 93 7.43 -9.38 -16.34
N TYR A 94 8.19 -9.38 -15.24
CA TYR A 94 9.22 -10.38 -14.97
C TYR A 94 8.65 -11.63 -14.31
N PHE A 95 7.81 -11.47 -13.28
CA PHE A 95 7.30 -12.59 -12.51
C PHE A 95 5.98 -13.16 -13.06
N THR A 96 5.81 -14.47 -12.94
CA THR A 96 4.63 -15.22 -13.39
C THR A 96 3.98 -15.99 -12.22
N PRO A 97 3.54 -15.32 -11.14
CA PRO A 97 2.95 -16.00 -10.00
C PRO A 97 1.56 -16.57 -10.34
N LYS A 98 1.09 -17.51 -9.53
CA LYS A 98 -0.28 -18.05 -9.63
C LYS A 98 -1.33 -17.01 -9.20
N LEU A 99 -0.94 -16.05 -8.35
CA LEU A 99 -1.83 -14.99 -7.88
C LEU A 99 -1.09 -13.66 -7.72
N TRP A 100 -1.60 -12.62 -8.37
CA TRP A 100 -1.34 -11.22 -8.02
C TRP A 100 -2.42 -10.73 -7.07
N LEU A 101 -2.03 -10.16 -5.92
CA LEU A 101 -2.94 -9.52 -4.99
C LEU A 101 -2.57 -8.05 -4.81
N GLY A 102 -3.43 -7.14 -5.25
CA GLY A 102 -3.28 -5.71 -5.04
C GLY A 102 -4.07 -5.25 -3.81
N MET A 103 -3.46 -4.43 -2.97
CA MET A 103 -4.14 -3.74 -1.86
C MET A 103 -3.96 -2.24 -2.04
N THR A 104 -5.05 -1.47 -1.93
CA THR A 104 -5.00 -0.01 -2.02
C THR A 104 -6.17 0.60 -1.26
N ALA A 105 -5.93 1.72 -0.56
CA ALA A 105 -6.99 2.53 0.03
C ALA A 105 -7.56 3.56 -0.96
N THR A 106 -6.82 3.85 -2.03
CA THR A 106 -7.19 4.85 -3.05
C THR A 106 -7.13 4.19 -4.42
N PRO A 107 -8.12 3.35 -4.78
CA PRO A 107 -8.16 2.75 -6.10
C PRO A 107 -8.37 3.82 -7.18
N ASP A 108 -9.08 4.90 -6.86
CA ASP A 108 -9.39 6.00 -7.76
C ASP A 108 -8.33 7.12 -7.67
N LYS A 109 -7.66 7.43 -8.78
CA LYS A 109 -6.73 8.55 -8.98
C LYS A 109 -7.25 9.56 -9.98
N ARG A 110 -6.72 10.78 -9.90
CA ARG A 110 -7.03 11.90 -10.80
C ARG A 110 -6.69 11.65 -12.28
N ASP A 111 -5.84 10.68 -12.58
CA ASP A 111 -5.39 10.35 -13.95
C ASP A 111 -6.00 9.03 -14.47
N ASP A 112 -7.02 8.48 -13.79
CA ASP A 112 -7.63 7.18 -14.14
C ASP A 112 -8.44 7.17 -15.43
N ASP A 113 -8.68 8.35 -16.01
CA ASP A 113 -9.28 8.51 -17.35
C ASP A 113 -8.34 8.03 -18.48
N ILE A 114 -7.07 7.74 -18.17
CA ILE A 114 -6.12 7.12 -19.10
C ILE A 114 -6.24 5.60 -18.97
N GLU A 115 -6.89 4.96 -19.95
CA GLU A 115 -7.18 3.52 -19.95
C GLU A 115 -5.97 2.66 -19.52
N GLU A 116 -4.78 2.89 -20.09
CA GLU A 116 -3.57 2.09 -19.80
C GLU A 116 -2.94 2.29 -18.41
N LYS A 117 -3.44 3.23 -17.59
CA LYS A 117 -2.89 3.52 -16.25
C LYS A 117 -3.81 3.13 -15.10
N ASN A 118 -4.98 2.61 -15.43
CA ASN A 118 -6.02 2.32 -14.47
C ASN A 118 -5.73 0.99 -13.72
N ILE A 119 -5.73 1.03 -12.39
CA ILE A 119 -5.49 -0.15 -11.54
C ILE A 119 -6.51 -1.27 -11.82
N TYR A 120 -7.77 -0.93 -12.12
CA TYR A 120 -8.79 -1.92 -12.43
C TYR A 120 -8.40 -2.75 -13.65
N GLN A 121 -7.87 -2.14 -14.71
CA GLN A 121 -7.40 -2.90 -15.88
C GLN A 121 -6.23 -3.82 -15.55
N ILE A 122 -5.25 -3.33 -14.78
CA ILE A 122 -4.06 -4.10 -14.36
C ILE A 122 -4.46 -5.37 -13.60
N PHE A 123 -5.54 -5.30 -12.80
CA PHE A 123 -6.08 -6.45 -12.06
C PHE A 123 -7.34 -7.06 -12.71
N ASN A 124 -7.50 -6.90 -14.03
CA ASN A 124 -8.58 -7.49 -14.83
C ASN A 124 -10.00 -7.24 -14.31
N TYR A 125 -10.21 -6.06 -13.71
CA TYR A 125 -11.44 -5.63 -13.07
C TYR A 125 -11.94 -6.59 -11.97
N GLN A 126 -11.04 -7.41 -11.41
CA GLN A 126 -11.35 -8.34 -10.34
C GLN A 126 -11.13 -7.68 -8.98
N ILE A 127 -12.22 -7.30 -8.32
CA ILE A 127 -12.19 -6.78 -6.96
C ILE A 127 -12.53 -7.93 -6.02
N ALA A 128 -11.53 -8.36 -5.22
CA ALA A 128 -11.73 -9.43 -4.26
C ALA A 128 -12.59 -9.01 -3.06
N TYR A 129 -12.41 -7.76 -2.61
CA TYR A 129 -13.15 -7.17 -1.49
C TYR A 129 -13.01 -5.65 -1.52
N GLU A 130 -14.08 -4.94 -1.16
CA GLU A 130 -14.09 -3.48 -0.99
C GLU A 130 -14.77 -3.16 0.35
N ILE A 131 -14.14 -2.31 1.16
CA ILE A 131 -14.73 -1.79 2.39
C ILE A 131 -14.76 -0.26 2.32
N ARG A 132 -15.95 0.32 2.48
CA ARG A 132 -16.15 1.77 2.46
C ARG A 132 -16.03 2.35 3.86
N LEU A 133 -15.76 3.66 3.96
CA LEU A 133 -15.59 4.38 5.23
C LEU A 133 -16.73 4.10 6.22
N GLN A 134 -17.98 4.21 5.77
CA GLN A 134 -19.15 3.97 6.62
C GLN A 134 -19.14 2.55 7.20
N GLN A 135 -18.91 1.54 6.36
CA GLN A 135 -18.84 0.14 6.79
C GLN A 135 -17.67 -0.09 7.76
N ALA A 136 -16.49 0.47 7.48
CA ALA A 136 -15.33 0.37 8.38
C ALA A 136 -15.57 1.03 9.75
N MET A 137 -16.41 2.07 9.82
CA MET A 137 -16.86 2.66 11.08
C MET A 137 -17.86 1.75 11.81
N GLU A 138 -18.85 1.21 11.10
CA GLU A 138 -19.86 0.29 11.65
C GLU A 138 -19.23 -0.99 12.21
N GLU A 139 -18.18 -1.51 11.56
CA GLU A 139 -17.43 -2.70 11.98
C GLU A 139 -16.38 -2.43 13.07
N ASN A 140 -16.30 -1.20 13.61
CA ASN A 140 -15.29 -0.79 14.60
C ASN A 140 -13.83 -1.05 14.17
N MET A 141 -13.55 -0.97 12.87
CA MET A 141 -12.21 -1.14 12.32
C MET A 141 -11.37 0.15 12.37
N LEU A 142 -12.01 1.30 12.58
CA LEU A 142 -11.39 2.61 12.60
C LEU A 142 -11.43 3.24 14.00
N CYS A 143 -10.46 4.10 14.28
CA CYS A 143 -10.54 4.95 15.46
C CYS A 143 -11.64 6.01 15.26
N PRO A 144 -12.38 6.39 16.32
CA PRO A 144 -13.33 7.48 16.25
C PRO A 144 -12.64 8.79 15.87
N PHE A 145 -13.26 9.57 14.97
CA PHE A 145 -12.78 10.89 14.58
C PHE A 145 -13.93 11.89 14.48
N HIS A 146 -13.60 13.17 14.62
CA HIS A 146 -14.53 14.28 14.42
C HIS A 146 -14.06 15.10 13.23
N TYR A 147 -14.92 15.26 12.22
CA TYR A 147 -14.64 16.08 11.06
C TYR A 147 -15.36 17.42 11.18
N PHE A 148 -14.61 18.51 11.01
CA PHE A 148 -15.14 19.87 10.97
C PHE A 148 -14.82 20.47 9.61
N GLY A 149 -15.83 20.61 8.76
CA GLY A 149 -15.72 21.36 7.52
C GLY A 149 -15.70 22.85 7.86
N ILE A 150 -14.58 23.52 7.58
CA ILE A 150 -14.44 24.95 7.79
C ILE A 150 -14.52 25.64 6.43
N THR A 151 -15.39 26.65 6.33
CA THR A 151 -15.42 27.51 5.14
C THR A 151 -14.23 28.45 5.17
N ASP A 152 -13.44 28.49 4.09
CA ASP A 152 -12.38 29.48 3.95
C ASP A 152 -13.00 30.89 3.94
N VAL A 153 -12.79 31.63 5.03
CA VAL A 153 -13.21 33.03 5.11
C VAL A 153 -12.16 33.85 4.37
N SER A 154 -12.51 34.33 3.18
CA SER A 154 -11.68 35.24 2.36
C SER A 154 -11.59 36.66 2.94
N LEU A 155 -11.50 36.81 4.26
CA LEU A 155 -11.38 38.07 4.96
C LEU A 155 -10.23 37.92 5.96
N LEU A 156 -9.09 38.53 5.59
CA LEU A 156 -7.95 39.00 6.40
C LEU A 156 -6.65 38.63 5.68
N GLY A 157 -5.94 39.65 5.19
CA GLY A 157 -4.67 39.46 4.50
C GLY A 157 -3.67 38.65 5.34
N ASP A 158 -2.89 37.81 4.66
CA ASP A 158 -1.91 36.82 5.16
C ASP A 158 -1.00 37.22 6.33
N LYS A 159 -0.97 38.49 6.72
CA LYS A 159 -0.16 39.02 7.82
C LYS A 159 -0.76 38.83 9.21
N GLU A 160 -2.08 38.64 9.36
CA GLU A 160 -2.71 38.49 10.69
C GLU A 160 -2.84 37.05 11.20
N ILE A 161 -2.86 36.06 10.30
CA ILE A 161 -3.13 34.65 10.66
C ILE A 161 -1.87 33.95 11.22
N LYS A 162 -0.66 34.42 10.90
CA LYS A 162 0.59 33.77 11.31
C LYS A 162 0.92 33.86 12.80
N SER A 163 0.14 34.57 13.63
CA SER A 163 0.50 34.80 15.04
C SER A 163 -0.61 34.61 16.09
N LYS A 164 -1.86 34.29 15.72
CA LYS A 164 -2.94 34.09 16.71
C LYS A 164 -3.32 32.62 16.82
N LYS A 165 -3.24 32.08 18.05
CA LYS A 165 -4.00 30.87 18.43
C LYS A 165 -5.49 31.17 18.16
N LEU A 166 -6.13 30.35 17.33
CA LEU A 166 -7.58 30.40 17.15
C LEU A 166 -8.27 30.24 18.51
N THR A 167 -9.13 31.18 18.86
CA THR A 167 -10.00 31.10 20.03
C THR A 167 -11.26 30.31 19.68
N GLU A 168 -11.93 29.70 20.67
CA GLU A 168 -13.22 28.99 20.45
C GLU A 168 -14.25 29.85 19.73
N ALA A 169 -14.30 31.16 20.05
CA ALA A 169 -15.20 32.10 19.38
C ALA A 169 -14.88 32.25 17.87
N SER A 170 -13.60 32.32 17.49
CA SER A 170 -13.21 32.36 16.07
C SER A 170 -13.43 31.03 15.35
N PHE A 171 -13.29 29.90 16.05
CA PHE A 171 -13.59 28.58 15.49
C PHE A 171 -15.10 28.43 15.21
N ASN A 172 -15.97 28.87 16.11
CA ASN A 172 -17.42 28.79 15.91
C ASN A 172 -17.92 29.64 14.73
N GLN A 173 -17.19 30.69 14.33
CA GLN A 173 -17.51 31.47 13.13
C GLN A 173 -17.13 30.76 11.82
N LEU A 174 -16.24 29.77 11.90
CA LEU A 174 -15.72 29.02 10.76
C LEU A 174 -16.51 27.75 10.45
N VAL A 175 -17.26 27.24 11.43
CA VAL A 175 -18.06 25.99 11.38
C VAL A 175 -19.56 26.30 11.21
N GLY A 176 -19.90 27.53 10.84
CA GLY A 176 -21.27 27.99 10.58
C GLY A 176 -21.87 27.38 9.32
#